data_AF-A0A844SS85-F1
#
_entry.id   AF-A0A844SS85-F1
#
_cell.length_a   1.000
_cell.length_b   1.000
_cell.length_c   1.000
_cell.angle_alpha   90.00
_cell.angle_beta   90.00
_cell.angle_gamma   90.00
#
_symmetry.space_group_name_H-M   'P 1'
#
loop_
_entity.id
_entity.type
_entity.pdbx_description
1 polymer ?
#
loop_
_entity_poly.entity_id
_entity_poly.type
_entity_poly.pdbx_seq_one_letter_code
_entity_poly.pdbx_strand_id
1 'polypeptide(L)' 'MSKIQQTISRAIGGTVSVASIRDPADGSVRFTVIYQSRALYWQTRHRFQEVEHAEAGALALGDFLGAEVRL' A
#
# COMPACT_ATOMS: atom_id res chain seq x y z
N MET A 1 5.84 -9.38 -1.48
CA MET A 1 4.63 -10.15 -1.15
C MET A 1 4.80 -11.55 -1.71
N SER A 2 4.50 -12.60 -0.96
CA SER A 2 4.62 -13.98 -1.45
C SER A 2 3.45 -14.38 -2.36
N LYS A 3 3.61 -15.47 -3.12
CA LYS A 3 2.55 -16.00 -4.00
C LYS A 3 1.27 -16.31 -3.23
N ILE A 4 1.38 -16.91 -2.04
CA ILE A 4 0.22 -17.22 -1.20
C ILE A 4 -0.50 -15.95 -0.74
N GLN A 5 0.24 -14.88 -0.40
CA GLN A 5 -0.35 -13.60 -0.03
C GLN A 5 -1.12 -12.97 -1.19
N GLN A 6 -0.60 -13.02 -2.42
CA GLN A 6 -1.30 -12.56 -3.62
C GLN A 6 -2.61 -13.33 -3.86
N THR A 7 -2.58 -14.67 -3.71
CA THR A 7 -3.78 -15.51 -3.84
C THR A 7 -4.83 -15.15 -2.79
N ILE A 8 -4.42 -14.99 -1.52
CA ILE A 8 -5.30 -14.57 -0.43
C ILE A 8 -5.90 -13.20 -0.73
N SER A 9 -5.08 -12.24 -1.18
CA SER A 9 -5.54 -10.89 -1.49
C SER A 9 -6.61 -10.86 -2.58
N ARG A 10 -6.43 -11.64 -3.65
CA ARG A 10 -7.40 -11.74 -4.75
C ARG A 10 -8.69 -12.46 -4.34
N ALA A 11 -8.59 -13.46 -3.47
CA ALA A 11 -9.75 -14.24 -3.05
C ALA A 11 -10.64 -13.50 -2.04
N ILE A 12 -10.04 -12.70 -1.16
CA ILE A 12 -10.75 -12.04 -0.06
C ILE A 12 -11.14 -10.60 -0.40
N GLY A 13 -10.45 -9.99 -1.38
CA GLY A 13 -10.52 -8.56 -1.62
C GLY A 13 -9.88 -7.78 -0.47
N GLY A 14 -9.81 -6.48 -0.63
CA GLY A 14 -9.23 -5.59 0.37
C GLY A 14 -9.10 -4.18 -0.15
N THR A 15 -8.42 -3.36 0.63
CA THR A 15 -8.17 -1.96 0.31
C THR A 15 -6.69 -1.71 0.16
N VAL A 16 -6.32 -0.93 -0.85
CA VAL A 16 -4.99 -0.34 -0.98
C VAL A 16 -5.09 1.14 -0.64
N SER A 17 -4.17 1.64 0.20
CA SER A 17 -4.13 3.05 0.59
C SER A 17 -2.69 3.57 0.68
N VAL A 18 -2.56 4.90 0.66
CA VAL A 18 -1.31 5.60 0.93
C VAL A 18 -1.31 6.09 2.38
N ALA A 19 -0.22 5.85 3.10
CA ALA A 19 0.01 6.40 4.43
C ALA A 19 1.26 7.27 4.44
N SER A 20 1.26 8.30 5.27
CA SER A 20 2.43 9.14 5.55
C SER A 20 3.18 8.62 6.78
N ILE A 21 4.50 8.70 6.72
CA ILE A 21 5.44 8.40 7.80
C ILE A 21 6.20 9.69 8.04
N ARG A 22 5.99 10.29 9.20
CA ARG A 22 6.71 11.49 9.63
C ARG A 22 7.89 11.08 10.51
N ASP A 23 9.09 11.50 10.14
CA ASP A 23 10.27 11.34 10.98
C ASP A 23 10.18 12.32 12.17
N PRO A 24 10.25 11.84 13.41
CA PRO A 24 10.16 12.70 14.59
C PRO A 24 11.39 13.59 14.79
N ALA A 25 12.54 13.26 14.19
CA ALA A 25 13.79 14.00 14.41
C ALA A 25 13.86 15.30 13.59
N ASP A 26 13.42 15.27 12.34
CA ASP A 26 13.51 16.40 11.41
C ASP A 26 12.17 16.83 10.81
N GLY A 27 11.09 16.11 11.13
CA GLY A 27 9.74 16.39 10.64
C GLY A 27 9.52 16.02 9.17
N SER A 28 10.50 15.42 8.50
CA SER A 28 10.40 14.98 7.10
C SER A 28 9.28 13.95 6.94
N VAL A 29 8.58 14.01 5.80
CA VAL A 29 7.47 13.13 5.50
C VAL A 29 7.85 12.23 4.34
N ARG A 30 7.60 10.93 4.50
CA ARG A 30 7.68 9.94 3.43
C ARG A 30 6.36 9.22 3.29
N PHE A 31 6.10 8.64 2.14
CA PHE A 31 4.85 7.94 1.86
C PHE A 31 5.09 6.45 1.67
N THR A 32 4.09 5.65 2.00
CA THR A 32 4.12 4.19 1.87
C THR A 32 2.77 3.69 1.38
N VAL A 33 2.78 2.64 0.57
CA VAL A 33 1.57 1.93 0.13
C VAL A 33 1.28 0.77 1.10
N ILE A 34 0.01 0.64 1.48
CA ILE A 34 -0.49 -0.40 2.37
C ILE A 34 -1.60 -1.16 1.62
N TYR A 35 -1.59 -2.48 1.72
CA TYR A 35 -2.74 -3.34 1.42
C TYR A 35 -3.27 -3.90 2.73
N GLN A 36 -4.57 -3.82 2.94
CA GLN A 36 -5.25 -4.37 4.10
C GLN A 36 -6.53 -5.11 3.71
N SER A 37 -6.74 -6.25 4.33
CA SER A 37 -8.01 -6.98 4.31
C SER A 37 -8.30 -7.56 5.69
N ARG A 38 -9.39 -8.32 5.81
CA ARG A 38 -9.71 -9.06 7.04
C ARG A 38 -8.71 -10.17 7.40
N ALA A 39 -7.82 -10.55 6.48
CA ALA A 39 -6.91 -11.68 6.65
C ALA A 39 -5.42 -11.32 6.52
N LEU A 40 -5.11 -10.19 5.89
CA LEU A 40 -3.73 -9.82 5.59
C LEU A 40 -3.53 -8.32 5.76
N TYR A 41 -2.43 -7.97 6.40
CA TYR A 41 -1.83 -6.66 6.34
C TYR A 41 -0.49 -6.78 5.60
N TRP A 42 -0.29 -5.94 4.60
CA TRP A 42 0.98 -5.85 3.88
C TRP A 42 1.32 -4.39 3.63
N GLN A 43 2.56 -4.03 3.89
CA GLN A 43 3.10 -2.71 3.60
C GLN A 43 4.29 -2.85 2.66
N THR A 44 4.38 -1.98 1.66
CA THR A 44 5.57 -1.93 0.80
C THR A 44 6.83 -1.62 1.60
N ARG A 45 7.98 -2.12 1.14
CA ARG A 45 9.28 -1.74 1.68
C ARG A 45 9.77 -0.40 1.14
N HIS A 46 9.21 0.05 0.01
CA HIS A 46 9.60 1.31 -0.60
C HIS A 46 9.08 2.51 0.22
N ARG A 47 9.82 3.61 0.21
CA ARG A 47 9.45 4.86 0.89
C ARG A 47 9.54 5.96 -0.15
N PHE A 48 8.38 6.46 -0.55
CA PHE A 48 8.28 7.50 -1.56
C PHE A 48 8.53 8.87 -0.91
N GLN A 49 9.17 9.77 -1.64
CA GLN A 49 9.35 11.16 -1.22
C GLN A 49 8.16 12.04 -1.59
N GLU A 50 7.50 11.70 -2.70
CA GLU A 50 6.35 12.41 -3.26
C GLU A 50 5.09 11.55 -3.10
N VAL A 51 3.95 12.18 -2.80
CA VAL A 51 2.69 11.47 -2.55
C VAL A 51 2.15 10.88 -3.86
N GLU A 52 2.32 11.59 -4.96
CA GLU A 52 1.88 11.23 -6.31
C GLU A 52 2.54 9.91 -6.76
N HIS A 53 3.81 9.69 -6.41
CA HIS A 53 4.49 8.42 -6.67
C HIS A 53 3.93 7.27 -5.83
N ALA A 54 3.55 7.53 -4.58
CA ALA A 54 2.90 6.54 -3.74
C ALA A 54 1.48 6.22 -4.24
N GLU A 55 0.73 7.21 -4.68
CA GLU A 55 -0.61 7.06 -5.28
C GLU A 55 -0.54 6.24 -6.56
N ALA A 56 0.42 6.52 -7.45
CA ALA A 56 0.65 5.71 -8.64
C ALA A 56 0.96 4.25 -8.29
N GLY A 57 1.76 4.02 -7.24
CA GLY A 57 2.03 2.68 -6.72
C GLY A 57 0.79 2.00 -6.11
N ALA A 58 -0.07 2.77 -5.43
CA ALA A 58 -1.32 2.28 -4.86
C ALA A 58 -2.32 1.87 -5.95
N LEU A 59 -2.47 2.69 -7.00
CA LEU A 59 -3.31 2.38 -8.17
C LEU A 59 -2.83 1.11 -8.87
N ALA A 60 -1.54 1.02 -9.20
CA ALA A 60 -0.96 -0.16 -9.85
C ALA A 60 -1.12 -1.44 -9.03
N LEU A 61 -0.98 -1.34 -7.70
CA LEU A 61 -1.19 -2.47 -6.80
C LEU A 61 -2.67 -2.86 -6.70
N GLY A 62 -3.56 -1.86 -6.62
CA GLY A 62 -5.01 -2.05 -6.65
C GLY A 62 -5.44 -2.84 -7.87
N ASP A 63 -5.02 -2.42 -9.07
CA ASP A 63 -5.29 -3.10 -10.34
C ASP A 63 -4.74 -4.54 -10.35
N PHE A 64 -3.49 -4.73 -9.89
CA PHE A 64 -2.85 -6.04 -9.87
C PHE A 64 -3.55 -7.04 -8.94
N LEU A 65 -4.16 -6.56 -7.85
CA LEU A 65 -4.82 -7.38 -6.84
C LEU A 65 -6.34 -7.44 -6.98
N GLY A 66 -6.95 -6.58 -7.80
CA GLY A 66 -8.39 -6.37 -7.82
C GLY A 66 -8.92 -5.78 -6.50
N ALA A 67 -8.14 -4.91 -5.86
CA ALA A 67 -8.45 -4.30 -4.57
C ALA A 67 -9.00 -2.87 -4.73
N GLU A 68 -9.84 -2.43 -3.79
CA GLU A 68 -10.36 -1.07 -3.75
C GLU A 68 -9.24 -0.08 -3.38
N VAL A 69 -9.07 1.00 -4.14
CA VAL A 69 -8.06 2.03 -3.82
C VAL A 69 -8.73 3.16 -3.05
N ARG A 70 -8.15 3.52 -1.89
CA ARG A 70 -8.57 4.66 -1.05
C ARG A 70 -7.37 5.59 -0.87
N LEU A 71 -7.37 6.68 -1.62
CA LEU A 71 -6.36 7.76 -1.57
C LEU A 71 -6.82 8.85 -0.61
#